data_AF-A0A1X9T1L2-F1
#
_entry.id   AF-A0A1X9T1L2-F1
#
_cell.length_a   1.000
_cell.length_b   1.000
_cell.length_c   1.000
_cell.angle_alpha   90.00
_cell.angle_beta   90.00
_cell.angle_gamma   90.00
#
_symmetry.space_group_name_H-M   'P 1'
#
loop_
_entity.id
_entity.type
_entity.pdbx_description
1 polymer ?
#
loop_
_entity_poly.entity_id
_entity_poly.type
_entity_poly.pdbx_seq_one_letter_code
_entity_poly.pdbx_strand_id
1 'polypeptide(L)'
;MQRRDAIKTGFSLVGLLAAGSFVYKEYANAKPVLKLRPPAALDEDEFLTRCIRCGLCVEACPFDTLKLAEFKDSGVGIGTPFFTPRDIPCYMCEDIPCVVECPTEALDPKLVTKDGALDINMAKMGVAVVDEKNCVAYFGIQCDACYRACPLIDKALWIDYKRNERTGKHAFLLPIVDSDYCTGCGKCEIACITDKAAITVLPRDMVIGKVGDNYVKGWVEGDDAKLKDVDTKMHLDSKKGIKYLNEDEL
;
A
#
# COMPACT_ATOMS: atom_id res chain seq x y z
N MET A 1 14.37 -9.57 -59.38
CA MET A 1 14.39 -8.94 -58.04
C MET A 1 13.62 -9.72 -56.96
N GLN A 2 13.20 -10.99 -57.14
CA GLN A 2 12.18 -11.58 -56.24
C GLN A 2 12.68 -12.51 -55.10
N ARG A 3 13.82 -13.20 -55.21
CA ARG A 3 14.23 -14.21 -54.21
C ARG A 3 15.02 -13.66 -53.02
N ARG A 4 15.94 -12.72 -53.26
CA ARG A 4 16.78 -12.13 -52.19
C ARG A 4 15.97 -11.25 -51.26
N ASP A 5 14.98 -10.55 -51.80
CA ASP A 5 14.11 -9.69 -51.00
C ASP A 5 13.14 -10.52 -50.16
N ALA A 6 12.58 -11.61 -50.70
CA ALA A 6 11.73 -12.54 -49.94
C ALA A 6 12.46 -13.22 -48.76
N ILE A 7 13.74 -13.58 -48.93
CA ILE A 7 14.56 -14.13 -47.84
C ILE A 7 14.83 -13.06 -46.77
N LYS A 8 15.13 -11.82 -47.17
CA LYS A 8 15.31 -10.70 -46.24
C LYS A 8 14.04 -10.38 -45.46
N THR A 9 12.87 -10.32 -46.11
CA THR A 9 11.59 -10.11 -45.42
C THR A 9 11.24 -11.29 -44.51
N GLY A 10 11.50 -12.53 -44.92
CA GLY A 10 11.30 -13.70 -44.07
C GLY A 10 12.13 -13.67 -42.79
N PHE A 11 13.44 -13.35 -42.90
CA PHE A 11 14.30 -13.18 -41.73
C PHE A 11 13.86 -12.02 -40.83
N SER A 12 13.46 -10.88 -41.40
CA SER A 12 12.93 -9.76 -40.61
C SER A 12 11.63 -10.12 -39.88
N LEU A 13 10.71 -10.85 -40.52
CA LEU A 13 9.46 -11.28 -39.90
C LEU A 13 9.71 -12.26 -38.75
N VAL A 14 10.59 -13.24 -38.95
CA VAL A 14 10.98 -14.17 -37.89
C VAL A 14 11.67 -13.43 -36.74
N GLY A 15 12.54 -12.46 -37.05
CA GLY A 15 13.20 -11.62 -36.04
C GLY A 15 12.20 -10.80 -35.21
N LEU A 16 11.22 -10.17 -35.86
CA LEU A 16 10.14 -9.43 -35.19
C LEU A 16 9.26 -10.34 -34.33
N LEU A 17 8.91 -11.52 -34.83
CA LEU A 17 8.12 -12.50 -34.07
C LEU A 17 8.90 -13.03 -32.86
N ALA A 18 10.20 -13.30 -33.01
CA ALA A 18 11.06 -13.74 -31.91
C ALA A 18 11.22 -12.65 -30.84
N ALA A 19 11.46 -11.40 -31.25
CA ALA A 19 11.54 -10.26 -30.33
C ALA A 19 10.20 -10.00 -29.62
N GLY A 20 9.09 -10.05 -30.37
CA GLY A 20 7.73 -9.92 -29.81
C GLY A 20 7.41 -11.04 -28.82
N SER A 21 7.81 -12.27 -29.13
CA SER A 21 7.63 -13.42 -28.23
C SER A 21 8.47 -13.28 -26.95
N PHE A 22 9.68 -12.72 -27.04
CA PHE A 22 10.52 -12.45 -25.88
C PHE A 22 9.90 -11.38 -24.97
N VAL A 23 9.47 -10.25 -25.53
CA VAL A 23 8.78 -9.19 -24.78
C VAL A 23 7.49 -9.71 -24.15
N TYR A 24 6.69 -10.49 -24.91
CA TYR A 24 5.48 -11.10 -24.39
C TYR A 24 5.78 -12.06 -23.24
N LYS A 25 6.83 -12.88 -23.36
CA LYS A 25 7.24 -13.78 -22.29
C LYS A 25 7.61 -13.02 -21.02
N GLU A 26 8.36 -11.93 -21.12
CA GLU A 26 8.71 -11.15 -19.92
C GLU A 26 7.52 -10.42 -19.32
N TYR A 27 6.63 -9.88 -20.16
CA TYR A 27 5.37 -9.30 -19.69
C TYR A 27 4.49 -10.34 -18.99
N ALA A 28 4.38 -11.55 -19.54
CA ALA A 28 3.60 -12.64 -18.97
C ALA A 28 4.19 -13.17 -17.65
N ASN A 29 5.49 -13.04 -17.42
CA ASN A 29 6.16 -13.44 -16.18
C ASN A 29 6.35 -12.27 -15.20
N ALA A 30 5.82 -11.08 -15.52
CA ALA A 30 5.97 -9.92 -14.66
C ALA A 30 5.29 -10.15 -13.30
N LYS A 31 6.03 -9.89 -12.23
CA LYS A 31 5.56 -10.15 -10.86
C LYS A 31 4.76 -8.94 -10.36
N PRO A 32 3.56 -9.15 -9.80
CA PRO A 32 2.79 -8.06 -9.22
C PRO A 32 3.55 -7.52 -8.00
N VAL A 33 3.87 -6.23 -8.03
CA VAL A 33 4.43 -5.52 -6.89
C VAL A 33 3.40 -4.54 -6.35
N LEU A 34 3.45 -4.33 -5.04
CA LEU A 34 2.61 -3.35 -4.38
C LEU A 34 3.13 -1.94 -4.68
N LYS A 35 2.20 -1.01 -4.89
CA LYS A 35 2.49 0.42 -5.13
C LYS A 35 2.90 1.14 -3.84
N LEU A 36 3.93 0.65 -3.16
CA LEU A 36 4.47 1.30 -1.96
C LEU A 36 5.51 2.33 -2.38
N ARG A 37 5.15 3.60 -2.25
CA ARG A 37 5.98 4.74 -2.65
C ARG A 37 6.89 5.20 -1.50
N PRO A 38 7.99 5.91 -1.81
CA PRO A 38 8.83 6.54 -0.79
C PRO A 38 8.03 7.47 0.15
N PRO A 39 8.62 7.87 1.29
CA PRO A 39 8.03 8.89 2.16
C PRO A 39 7.64 10.14 1.37
N ALA A 40 6.56 10.79 1.81
CA ALA A 40 6.09 12.06 1.25
C ALA A 40 5.71 12.04 -0.25
N ALA A 41 5.45 10.87 -0.84
CA ALA A 41 4.91 10.81 -2.19
C ALA A 41 3.51 11.44 -2.25
N LEU A 42 3.27 12.21 -3.32
CA LEU A 42 1.92 12.67 -3.67
C LEU A 42 1.00 11.49 -3.99
N ASP A 43 -0.29 11.78 -4.15
CA ASP A 43 -1.25 10.81 -4.68
C ASP A 43 -0.76 10.23 -6.01
N GLU A 44 -1.05 8.95 -6.26
CA GLU A 44 -0.40 8.16 -7.33
C GLU A 44 -0.45 8.85 -8.70
N ASP A 45 -1.58 9.47 -9.07
CA ASP A 45 -1.72 10.14 -10.37
C ASP A 45 -0.86 11.41 -10.48
N GLU A 46 -0.79 12.22 -9.42
CA GLU A 46 0.07 13.40 -9.38
C GLU A 46 1.55 13.02 -9.32
N PHE A 47 1.87 12.00 -8.52
CA PHE A 47 3.21 11.46 -8.41
C PHE A 47 3.74 11.00 -9.78
N LEU A 48 2.94 10.23 -10.53
CA LEU A 48 3.32 9.74 -11.86
C LEU A 48 3.50 10.88 -12.88
N THR A 49 2.78 11.98 -12.71
CA THR A 49 2.88 13.16 -13.57
C THR A 49 4.14 13.98 -13.29
N ARG A 50 4.55 14.11 -12.02
CA ARG A 50 5.74 14.90 -11.63
C ARG A 50 7.04 14.10 -11.63
N CYS A 51 6.98 12.78 -11.46
CA CYS A 51 8.17 11.94 -11.37
C CYS A 51 8.86 11.81 -12.73
N ILE A 52 10.02 12.43 -12.87
CA ILE A 52 10.87 12.34 -14.07
C ILE A 52 11.76 11.09 -14.11
N ARG A 53 11.59 10.16 -13.15
CA ARG A 53 12.32 8.87 -13.10
C ARG A 53 13.84 9.02 -13.06
N CYS A 54 14.34 10.05 -12.37
CA CYS A 54 15.77 10.36 -12.30
C CYS A 54 16.57 9.40 -11.38
N GLY A 55 15.92 8.73 -10.43
CA GLY A 55 16.60 7.81 -9.51
C GLY A 55 17.32 8.47 -8.32
N LEU A 56 17.33 9.81 -8.21
CA LEU A 56 18.03 10.51 -7.12
C LEU A 56 17.53 10.09 -5.73
N CYS A 57 16.22 9.87 -5.57
CA CYS A 57 15.66 9.37 -4.31
C CYS A 57 16.19 7.97 -3.93
N VAL A 58 16.52 7.13 -4.91
CA VAL A 58 17.08 5.78 -4.69
C VAL A 58 18.54 5.88 -4.25
N GLU A 59 19.33 6.71 -4.94
CA GLU A 59 20.74 6.95 -4.60
C GLU A 59 20.90 7.63 -3.23
N ALA A 60 19.99 8.54 -2.89
CA ALA A 60 19.97 9.22 -1.59
C ALA A 60 19.54 8.31 -0.43
N CYS A 61 19.00 7.11 -0.70
CA CYS A 61 18.56 6.20 0.36
C CYS A 61 19.76 5.45 0.97
N PRO A 62 20.13 5.68 2.24
CA PRO A 62 21.33 5.10 2.83
C PRO A 62 21.23 3.59 3.12
N PHE A 63 20.03 3.01 2.97
CA PHE A 63 19.74 1.61 3.33
C PHE A 63 19.34 0.75 2.13
N ASP A 64 19.45 1.28 0.90
CA ASP A 64 19.04 0.58 -0.33
C ASP A 64 17.59 0.06 -0.30
N THR A 65 16.72 0.73 0.47
CA THR A 65 15.29 0.38 0.61
C THR A 65 14.57 0.54 -0.73
N LEU A 66 14.85 1.65 -1.43
CA LEU A 66 14.15 2.03 -2.65
C LEU A 66 14.78 1.34 -3.87
N LYS A 67 13.95 0.95 -4.83
CA LYS A 67 14.36 0.39 -6.12
C LYS A 67 13.56 1.06 -7.24
N LEU A 68 14.16 1.19 -8.41
CA LEU A 68 13.45 1.63 -9.60
C LEU A 68 12.71 0.44 -10.22
N ALA A 69 11.43 0.64 -10.53
CA ALA A 69 10.61 -0.35 -11.21
C ALA A 69 11.21 -0.75 -12.57
N GLU A 70 11.45 -2.03 -12.76
CA GLU A 70 11.90 -2.60 -14.02
C GLU A 70 10.71 -3.09 -14.85
N PHE A 71 10.96 -3.52 -16.10
CA PHE A 71 9.93 -4.08 -16.98
C PHE A 71 9.21 -5.32 -16.41
N LYS A 72 9.88 -6.05 -15.51
CA LYS A 72 9.37 -7.26 -14.85
C LYS A 72 8.47 -6.97 -13.65
N ASP A 73 8.41 -5.72 -13.19
CA ASP A 73 7.64 -5.32 -12.01
C ASP A 73 6.28 -4.79 -12.47
N SER A 74 5.25 -5.64 -12.39
CA SER A 74 3.91 -5.26 -12.81
C SER A 74 3.14 -4.54 -11.69
N GLY A 75 2.33 -3.57 -12.07
CA GLY A 75 1.51 -2.79 -11.13
C GLY A 75 2.10 -1.45 -10.71
N VAL A 76 3.35 -1.16 -11.04
CA VAL A 76 3.99 0.17 -10.87
C VAL A 76 4.48 0.70 -12.22
N GLY A 77 4.55 2.03 -12.36
CA GLY A 77 5.11 2.64 -13.56
C GLY A 77 6.60 2.32 -13.71
N ILE A 78 7.04 1.88 -14.88
CA ILE A 78 8.46 1.60 -15.15
C ILE A 78 9.32 2.84 -14.82
N GLY A 79 10.44 2.62 -14.15
CA GLY A 79 11.39 3.67 -13.72
C GLY A 79 10.91 4.52 -12.56
N THR A 80 9.77 4.19 -11.93
CA THR A 80 9.32 4.88 -10.71
C THR A 80 9.86 4.17 -9.47
N PRO A 81 10.19 4.91 -8.39
CA PRO A 81 10.69 4.32 -7.16
C PRO A 81 9.58 3.59 -6.39
N PHE A 82 9.92 2.43 -5.83
CA PHE A 82 9.08 1.64 -4.93
C PHE A 82 9.97 0.88 -3.94
N PHE A 83 9.39 0.23 -2.94
CA PHE A 83 10.11 -0.68 -2.06
C PHE A 83 9.28 -1.90 -1.67
N THR A 84 9.97 -2.97 -1.26
CA THR A 84 9.36 -4.21 -0.78
C THR A 84 9.69 -4.37 0.71
N PRO A 85 8.73 -4.10 1.62
CA PRO A 85 8.91 -4.19 3.06
C PRO A 85 9.56 -5.48 3.57
N ARG A 86 9.19 -6.62 2.98
CA ARG A 86 9.71 -7.95 3.36
C ARG A 86 11.20 -8.13 3.05
N ASP A 87 11.72 -7.43 2.04
CA ASP A 87 13.14 -7.50 1.66
C ASP A 87 13.95 -6.50 2.48
N ILE A 88 13.63 -5.22 2.35
CA ILE A 88 14.29 -4.11 3.03
C ILE A 88 13.21 -3.08 3.37
N PRO A 89 12.88 -2.87 4.67
CA PRO A 89 11.89 -1.87 5.06
C PRO A 89 12.46 -0.45 4.97
N CYS A 90 11.60 0.55 5.10
CA CYS A 90 12.02 1.93 5.36
C CYS A 90 12.53 2.05 6.80
N TYR A 91 13.76 2.52 6.97
CA TYR A 91 14.37 2.70 8.28
C TYR A 91 13.94 3.97 9.03
N MET A 92 13.14 4.83 8.38
CA MET A 92 12.62 6.09 8.91
C MET A 92 13.73 7.08 9.32
N CYS A 93 14.55 7.49 8.35
CA CYS A 93 15.59 8.51 8.56
C CYS A 93 14.99 9.85 8.99
N GLU A 94 15.60 10.55 9.94
CA GLU A 94 15.12 11.84 10.47
C GLU A 94 15.25 12.98 9.44
N ASP A 95 16.29 12.94 8.62
CA ASP A 95 16.62 13.91 7.58
C ASP A 95 15.92 13.65 6.24
N ILE A 96 15.27 12.49 6.10
CA ILE A 96 14.48 12.07 4.93
C ILE A 96 15.17 12.42 3.58
N PRO A 97 16.42 11.95 3.34
CA PRO A 97 17.23 12.40 2.21
C PRO A 97 16.58 12.09 0.86
N CYS A 98 15.82 10.99 0.78
CA CYS A 98 15.08 10.63 -0.43
C CYS A 98 14.05 11.68 -0.88
N VAL A 99 13.48 12.46 0.05
CA VAL A 99 12.52 13.53 -0.25
C VAL A 99 13.24 14.83 -0.58
N VAL A 100 14.29 15.16 0.17
CA VAL A 100 15.07 16.40 -0.01
C VAL A 100 15.73 16.45 -1.40
N GLU A 101 16.21 15.31 -1.90
CA GLU A 101 16.87 15.20 -3.20
C GLU A 101 15.89 15.12 -4.39
N CYS A 102 14.58 15.26 -4.18
CA CYS A 102 13.60 15.21 -5.26
C CYS A 102 13.48 16.57 -5.99
N PRO A 103 13.98 16.72 -7.23
CA PRO A 103 14.01 18.03 -7.90
C PRO A 103 12.65 18.48 -8.43
N THR A 104 11.69 17.56 -8.58
CA THR A 104 10.38 17.84 -9.20
C THR A 104 9.24 17.93 -8.19
N GLU A 105 9.54 17.83 -6.89
CA GLU A 105 8.53 17.79 -5.83
C GLU A 105 7.46 16.71 -6.07
N ALA A 106 7.86 15.58 -6.68
CA ALA A 106 7.02 14.38 -6.72
C ALA A 106 6.92 13.74 -5.33
N LEU A 107 7.98 13.91 -4.53
CA LEU A 107 7.98 13.71 -3.10
C LEU A 107 7.93 15.11 -2.46
N ASP A 108 6.82 15.47 -1.84
CA ASP A 108 6.61 16.83 -1.31
C ASP A 108 7.02 16.90 0.17
N PRO A 109 8.10 17.62 0.53
CA PRO A 109 8.55 17.74 1.92
C PRO A 109 7.47 18.31 2.85
N LYS A 110 6.49 19.06 2.34
CA LYS A 110 5.38 19.59 3.15
C LYS A 110 4.52 18.50 3.77
N LEU A 111 4.41 17.33 3.14
CA LEU A 111 3.65 16.19 3.67
C LEU A 111 4.31 15.56 4.90
N VAL A 112 5.60 15.81 5.10
CA VAL A 112 6.41 15.29 6.21
C VAL A 112 7.05 16.42 7.00
N THR A 113 6.47 17.63 6.98
CA THR A 113 6.94 18.77 7.77
C THR A 113 5.96 19.09 8.87
N LYS A 114 6.47 19.20 10.11
CA LYS A 114 5.71 19.63 11.28
C LYS A 114 6.47 20.72 12.03
N ASP A 115 5.79 21.83 12.34
CA ASP A 115 6.37 22.94 13.12
C ASP A 115 7.69 23.50 12.54
N GLY A 116 7.86 23.42 11.22
CA GLY A 116 9.05 23.89 10.50
C GLY A 116 10.23 22.91 10.48
N ALA A 117 10.07 21.69 10.99
CA ALA A 117 11.06 20.61 10.93
C ALA A 117 10.50 19.38 10.19
N LEU A 118 11.39 18.59 9.60
CA LEU A 118 11.00 17.31 8.98
C LEU A 118 10.65 16.29 10.08
N ASP A 119 9.49 15.65 9.95
CA ASP A 119 9.00 14.59 10.82
C ASP A 119 8.57 13.38 9.96
N ILE A 120 9.44 12.37 9.92
CA ILE A 120 9.21 11.12 9.17
C ILE A 120 8.00 10.33 9.68
N ASN A 121 7.53 10.60 10.90
CA ASN A 121 6.37 9.92 11.47
C ASN A 121 5.05 10.35 10.80
N MET A 122 5.05 11.44 10.02
CA MET A 122 3.91 11.88 9.23
C MET A 122 3.82 11.18 7.87
N ALA A 123 4.84 10.42 7.46
CA ALA A 123 4.86 9.77 6.16
C ALA A 123 3.72 8.75 6.01
N LYS A 124 3.11 8.70 4.83
CA LYS A 124 1.96 7.83 4.52
C LYS A 124 2.27 6.90 3.34
N MET A 125 3.24 6.00 3.49
CA MET A 125 3.68 5.08 2.44
C MET A 125 2.72 3.90 2.24
N GLY A 126 2.04 3.46 3.31
CA GLY A 126 1.14 2.32 3.31
C GLY A 126 0.47 2.11 4.66
N VAL A 127 -0.26 1.01 4.82
CA VAL A 127 -0.84 0.56 6.11
C VAL A 127 -0.51 -0.92 6.31
N ALA A 128 -0.09 -1.29 7.52
CA ALA A 128 0.11 -2.68 7.89
C ALA A 128 -1.24 -3.37 8.18
N VAL A 129 -1.42 -4.58 7.67
CA VAL A 129 -2.61 -5.41 7.89
C VAL A 129 -2.19 -6.75 8.43
N VAL A 130 -2.86 -7.21 9.49
CA VAL A 130 -2.58 -8.49 10.16
C VAL A 130 -3.53 -9.56 9.65
N ASP A 131 -2.98 -10.70 9.26
CA ASP A 131 -3.71 -11.95 9.05
C ASP A 131 -3.85 -12.68 10.39
N GLU A 132 -5.03 -12.51 10.99
CA GLU A 132 -5.36 -13.11 12.28
C GLU A 132 -5.30 -14.64 12.27
N LYS A 133 -5.53 -15.29 11.13
CA LYS A 133 -5.58 -16.76 11.04
C LYS A 133 -4.19 -17.40 10.96
N ASN A 134 -3.20 -16.66 10.50
CA ASN A 134 -1.83 -17.16 10.33
C ASN A 134 -0.82 -16.49 11.28
N CYS A 135 -1.26 -15.53 12.09
CA CYS A 135 -0.43 -14.90 13.10
C CYS A 135 -0.29 -15.81 14.34
N VAL A 136 0.94 -16.17 14.68
CA VAL A 136 1.26 -17.03 15.84
C VAL A 136 0.78 -16.45 17.17
N ALA A 137 0.64 -15.11 17.26
CA ALA A 137 0.11 -14.47 18.46
C ALA A 137 -1.38 -14.81 18.70
N TYR A 138 -2.16 -15.01 17.63
CA TYR A 138 -3.54 -15.48 17.70
C TYR A 138 -3.63 -16.98 18.06
N PHE A 139 -2.54 -17.74 17.91
CA PHE A 139 -2.47 -19.13 18.37
C PHE A 139 -2.15 -19.26 19.86
N GLY A 140 -1.90 -18.14 20.57
CA GLY A 140 -1.57 -18.12 21.99
C GLY A 140 -0.07 -18.23 22.29
N ILE A 141 0.77 -18.06 21.26
CA ILE A 141 2.21 -17.91 21.43
C ILE A 141 2.50 -16.46 21.80
N GLN A 142 3.38 -16.23 22.78
CA GLN A 142 3.79 -14.88 23.22
C GLN A 142 4.77 -14.26 22.22
N CYS A 143 4.28 -13.93 21.03
CA CYS A 143 5.03 -13.23 19.99
C CYS A 143 4.65 -11.75 19.96
N ASP A 144 5.63 -10.88 20.13
CA ASP A 144 5.50 -9.42 20.06
C ASP A 144 6.54 -8.79 19.11
N ALA A 145 7.08 -9.58 18.17
CA ALA A 145 8.14 -9.17 17.27
C ALA A 145 7.77 -7.93 16.42
N CYS A 146 6.57 -7.94 15.83
CA CYS A 146 6.08 -6.80 15.04
C CYS A 146 5.85 -5.53 15.89
N TYR A 147 5.43 -5.71 17.15
CA TYR A 147 5.24 -4.63 18.12
C TYR A 147 6.55 -3.96 18.50
N ARG A 148 7.57 -4.74 18.87
CA ARG A 148 8.89 -4.20 19.20
C ARG A 148 9.63 -3.60 18.02
N ALA A 149 9.34 -4.06 16.80
CA ALA A 149 9.94 -3.53 15.58
C ALA A 149 9.31 -2.20 15.11
N CYS A 150 8.10 -1.87 15.59
CA CYS A 150 7.42 -0.65 15.20
C CYS A 150 8.12 0.59 15.81
N PRO A 151 8.49 1.61 15.01
CA PRO A 151 9.03 2.87 15.56
C PRO A 151 8.00 3.69 16.34
N LEU A 152 6.71 3.46 16.08
CA LEU A 152 5.58 4.17 16.67
C LEU A 152 4.78 3.23 17.59
N ILE A 153 5.48 2.65 18.56
CA ILE A 153 4.89 1.78 19.59
C ILE A 153 3.75 2.51 20.31
N ASP A 154 2.66 1.78 20.59
CA ASP A 154 1.45 2.27 21.27
C ASP A 154 0.71 3.42 20.56
N LYS A 155 1.12 3.76 19.34
CA LYS A 155 0.43 4.73 18.47
C LYS A 155 -0.02 4.07 17.17
N ALA A 156 0.92 3.58 16.37
CA ALA A 156 0.62 2.91 15.11
C ALA A 156 0.35 1.42 15.29
N LEU A 157 0.95 0.80 16.31
CA LEU A 157 0.76 -0.61 16.60
C LEU A 157 0.79 -0.83 18.11
N TRP A 158 -0.26 -1.45 18.64
CA TRP A 158 -0.38 -1.81 20.06
C TRP A 158 -0.83 -3.26 20.21
N ILE A 159 -0.73 -3.76 21.44
CA ILE A 159 -1.13 -5.13 21.78
C ILE A 159 -2.45 -5.10 22.54
N ASP A 160 -3.45 -5.82 22.03
CA ASP A 160 -4.66 -6.16 22.76
C ASP A 160 -4.46 -7.48 23.50
N TYR A 161 -4.49 -7.40 24.83
CA TYR A 161 -4.25 -8.53 25.73
C TYR A 161 -5.56 -9.28 25.99
N LYS A 162 -5.74 -10.43 25.34
CA LYS A 162 -6.89 -11.31 25.60
C LYS A 162 -6.47 -12.56 26.35
N ARG A 163 -7.38 -13.13 27.15
CA ARG A 163 -7.16 -14.43 27.81
C ARG A 163 -7.86 -15.52 27.01
N ASN A 164 -7.22 -16.67 26.91
CA ASN A 164 -7.84 -17.85 26.33
C ASN A 164 -8.96 -18.37 27.26
N GLU A 165 -10.20 -18.20 26.85
CA GLU A 165 -11.38 -18.57 27.64
C GLU A 165 -11.41 -20.07 27.98
N ARG A 166 -10.93 -20.94 27.08
CA ARG A 166 -10.93 -22.40 27.27
C ARG A 166 -9.92 -22.87 28.31
N THR A 167 -8.75 -22.25 28.38
CA THR A 167 -7.63 -22.75 29.21
C THR A 167 -7.29 -21.84 30.38
N GLY A 168 -7.67 -20.56 30.36
CA GLY A 168 -7.38 -19.56 31.39
C GLY A 168 -5.89 -19.24 31.62
N LYS A 169 -4.98 -19.96 30.96
CA LYS A 169 -3.53 -19.93 31.19
C LYS A 169 -2.73 -19.24 30.09
N HIS A 170 -3.27 -19.15 28.87
CA HIS A 170 -2.62 -18.47 27.75
C HIS A 170 -3.14 -17.05 27.61
N ALA A 171 -2.22 -16.08 27.51
CA ALA A 171 -2.52 -14.70 27.14
C ALA A 171 -2.19 -14.52 25.66
N PHE A 172 -3.17 -14.08 24.89
CA PHE A 172 -3.00 -13.67 23.50
C PHE A 172 -2.49 -12.23 23.47
N LEU A 173 -1.42 -12.01 22.70
CA LEU A 173 -0.82 -10.69 22.47
C LEU A 173 -1.22 -10.23 21.08
N LEU A 174 -2.48 -9.82 20.89
CA LEU A 174 -3.03 -9.58 19.56
C LEU A 174 -2.52 -8.22 19.03
N PRO A 175 -1.72 -8.16 17.95
CA PRO A 175 -1.28 -6.89 17.39
C PRO A 175 -2.46 -6.22 16.68
N ILE A 176 -2.73 -4.97 17.04
CA ILE A 176 -3.71 -4.10 16.39
C ILE A 176 -2.97 -2.91 15.76
N VAL A 177 -3.29 -2.61 14.52
CA VAL A 177 -2.67 -1.52 13.74
C VAL A 177 -3.64 -0.34 13.68
N ASP A 178 -3.15 0.87 13.97
CA ASP A 178 -3.90 2.11 13.72
C ASP A 178 -3.57 2.62 12.32
N SER A 179 -4.55 2.71 11.42
CA SER A 179 -4.31 3.25 10.08
C SER A 179 -3.99 4.75 10.07
N ASP A 180 -4.38 5.50 11.09
CA ASP A 180 -4.15 6.96 11.16
C ASP A 180 -2.69 7.29 11.49
N TYR A 181 -2.05 6.47 12.33
CA TYR A 181 -0.65 6.64 12.71
C TYR A 181 0.32 5.72 11.96
N CYS A 182 -0.15 4.62 11.35
CA CYS A 182 0.73 3.74 10.60
C CYS A 182 1.30 4.45 9.38
N THR A 183 2.62 4.54 9.34
CA THR A 183 3.36 5.16 8.21
C THR A 183 3.56 4.21 7.03
N GLY A 184 3.41 2.90 7.26
CA GLY A 184 3.70 1.87 6.26
C GLY A 184 5.20 1.61 6.05
N CYS A 185 6.05 1.87 7.05
CA CYS A 185 7.52 1.69 6.92
C CYS A 185 7.97 0.25 6.68
N GLY A 186 7.15 -0.77 7.02
CA GLY A 186 7.46 -2.16 6.73
C GLY A 186 8.33 -2.88 7.77
N LYS A 187 8.83 -2.21 8.81
CA LYS A 187 9.65 -2.86 9.86
C LYS A 187 8.95 -4.03 10.54
N CYS A 188 7.62 -3.96 10.68
CA CYS A 188 6.81 -5.04 11.24
C CYS A 188 6.72 -6.27 10.32
N GLU A 189 6.77 -6.08 9.00
CA GLU A 189 6.65 -7.16 8.01
C GLU A 189 7.95 -7.98 7.92
N ILE A 190 9.11 -7.32 7.91
CA ILE A 190 10.41 -8.01 7.97
C ILE A 190 10.64 -8.69 9.32
N ALA A 191 10.16 -8.10 10.43
CA ALA A 191 10.29 -8.67 11.77
C ALA A 191 9.38 -9.89 12.00
N CYS A 192 8.41 -10.14 11.11
CA CYS A 192 7.50 -11.25 11.24
C CYS A 192 8.22 -12.59 11.06
N ILE A 193 8.15 -13.46 12.07
CA ILE A 193 8.86 -14.74 12.13
C ILE A 193 8.27 -15.85 11.23
N THR A 194 7.09 -15.64 10.66
CA THR A 194 6.44 -16.63 9.80
C THR A 194 7.08 -16.64 8.41
N ASP A 195 7.04 -17.78 7.72
CA ASP A 195 7.65 -17.94 6.39
C ASP A 195 7.13 -16.90 5.40
N LYS A 196 5.80 -16.81 5.31
CA LYS A 196 5.09 -15.68 4.70
C LYS A 196 4.59 -14.79 5.83
N ALA A 197 4.91 -13.49 5.79
CA ALA A 197 4.58 -12.57 6.85
C ALA A 197 3.07 -12.54 7.13
N ALA A 198 2.69 -12.78 8.39
CA ALA A 198 1.31 -12.65 8.84
C ALA A 198 0.90 -11.17 9.06
N ILE A 199 1.83 -10.23 8.91
CA ILE A 199 1.55 -8.79 8.88
C ILE A 199 2.19 -8.23 7.63
N THR A 200 1.40 -7.65 6.73
CA THR A 200 1.85 -7.16 5.43
C THR A 200 1.48 -5.69 5.27
N VAL A 201 2.38 -4.88 4.73
CA VAL A 201 2.07 -3.49 4.39
C VAL A 201 1.47 -3.42 2.99
N LEU A 202 0.32 -2.77 2.89
CA LEU A 202 -0.41 -2.59 1.65
C LEU A 202 -0.61 -1.09 1.34
N PRO A 203 -0.82 -0.72 0.07
CA PRO A 203 -1.20 0.64 -0.31
C PRO A 203 -2.47 1.10 0.43
N ARG A 204 -2.50 2.39 0.83
CA ARG A 204 -3.57 2.93 1.69
C ARG A 204 -4.93 2.88 1.00
N ASP A 205 -4.97 3.15 -0.30
CA ASP A 205 -6.16 3.10 -1.15
C ASP A 205 -6.79 1.70 -1.26
N MET A 206 -5.98 0.64 -1.08
CA MET A 206 -6.43 -0.75 -1.10
C MET A 206 -7.06 -1.19 0.22
N VAL A 207 -6.66 -0.60 1.35
CA VAL A 207 -7.04 -1.05 2.69
C VAL A 207 -8.06 -0.14 3.36
N ILE A 208 -7.90 1.18 3.22
CA ILE A 208 -8.69 2.16 3.97
C ILE A 208 -10.05 2.34 3.29
N GLY A 209 -11.11 1.95 4.00
CA GLY A 209 -12.48 2.22 3.59
C GLY A 209 -12.85 3.70 3.71
N LYS A 210 -13.83 4.14 2.90
CA LYS A 210 -14.47 5.46 3.03
C LYS A 210 -15.88 5.28 3.54
N VAL A 211 -16.17 5.82 4.72
CA VAL A 211 -17.54 5.88 5.24
C VAL A 211 -18.20 7.09 4.57
N GLY A 212 -19.21 6.85 3.72
CA GLY A 212 -19.87 7.91 2.96
C GLY A 212 -20.48 9.01 3.84
N ASP A 213 -20.82 10.14 3.24
CA ASP A 213 -21.19 11.38 3.96
C ASP A 213 -22.45 11.27 4.84
N ASN A 214 -23.25 10.21 4.64
CA ASN A 214 -24.46 9.92 5.40
C ASN A 214 -24.21 9.41 6.83
N TYR A 215 -22.96 9.08 7.18
CA TYR A 215 -22.63 8.53 8.49
C TYR A 215 -21.74 9.50 9.25
N VAL A 216 -22.29 10.04 10.35
CA VAL A 216 -21.59 10.98 11.21
C VAL A 216 -21.22 10.34 12.54
N LYS A 217 -19.99 10.60 12.99
CA LYS A 217 -19.51 10.22 14.32
C LYS A 217 -19.93 11.30 15.32
N GLY A 218 -21.00 11.06 16.07
CA GLY A 218 -21.56 12.03 17.03
C GLY A 218 -20.64 12.44 18.20
N TRP A 219 -19.47 11.83 18.35
CA TRP A 219 -18.46 12.20 19.34
C TRP A 219 -17.26 12.96 18.75
N VAL A 220 -17.26 13.25 17.45
CA VAL A 220 -16.26 14.08 16.77
C VAL A 220 -16.86 15.46 16.52
N GLU A 221 -16.27 16.48 17.12
CA GLU A 221 -16.77 17.85 17.00
C GLU A 221 -16.75 18.33 15.55
N GLY A 222 -17.89 18.83 15.05
CA GLY A 222 -18.03 19.36 13.69
C GLY A 222 -18.28 18.31 12.59
N ASP A 223 -18.32 17.02 12.91
CA ASP A 223 -18.58 15.97 11.91
C ASP A 223 -20.02 16.04 11.35
N ASP A 224 -20.95 16.63 12.10
CA ASP A 224 -22.34 16.94 11.69
C ASP A 224 -22.41 17.90 10.49
N ALA A 225 -21.34 18.66 10.20
CA ALA A 225 -21.30 19.57 9.07
C ALA A 225 -21.48 18.86 7.72
N LYS A 226 -21.11 17.57 7.65
CA LYS A 226 -21.26 16.74 6.44
C LYS A 226 -22.72 16.54 6.03
N LEU A 227 -23.66 16.63 6.97
CA LEU A 227 -25.09 16.43 6.71
C LEU A 227 -25.78 17.67 6.12
N LYS A 228 -25.11 18.82 6.06
CA LYS A 228 -25.74 20.09 5.65
C LYS A 228 -26.18 20.12 4.19
N ASP A 229 -25.43 19.45 3.31
CA ASP A 229 -25.68 19.44 1.85
C ASP A 229 -26.20 18.07 1.35
N VAL A 230 -26.54 17.16 2.25
CA VAL A 230 -27.03 15.82 1.88
C VAL A 230 -28.50 15.90 1.46
N ASP A 231 -28.80 15.42 0.26
CA ASP A 231 -30.18 15.29 -0.21
C ASP A 231 -30.91 14.20 0.61
N THR A 232 -31.67 14.63 1.62
CA THR A 232 -32.47 13.75 2.48
C THR A 232 -33.74 13.22 1.79
N LYS A 233 -33.96 13.52 0.51
CA LYS A 233 -35.14 13.01 -0.20
C LYS A 233 -34.99 11.52 -0.47
N MET A 234 -35.78 10.73 0.25
CA MET A 234 -36.00 9.32 -0.07
C MET A 234 -36.72 9.23 -1.42
N HIS A 235 -35.97 9.00 -2.50
CA HIS A 235 -36.51 8.66 -3.81
C HIS A 235 -36.97 7.19 -3.81
N LEU A 236 -38.08 6.92 -3.13
CA LEU A 236 -38.77 5.63 -3.23
C LEU A 236 -39.35 5.50 -4.64
N ASP A 237 -38.76 4.64 -5.45
CA ASP A 237 -39.41 4.17 -6.68
C ASP A 237 -40.55 3.24 -6.27
N SER A 238 -41.77 3.80 -6.25
CA SER A 238 -42.99 3.09 -5.86
C SER A 238 -43.26 1.85 -6.73
N LYS A 239 -42.67 1.77 -7.94
CA LYS A 239 -42.77 0.58 -8.79
C LYS A 239 -41.89 -0.58 -8.32
N LYS A 240 -40.76 -0.32 -7.65
CA LYS A 240 -39.85 -1.35 -7.13
C LYS A 240 -40.45 -2.13 -5.95
N GLY A 241 -41.16 -1.44 -5.06
CA GLY A 241 -41.84 -2.06 -3.91
C GLY A 241 -43.00 -2.96 -4.32
N ILE A 242 -43.73 -2.57 -5.38
CA ILE A 242 -44.84 -3.37 -5.93
C ILE A 242 -44.31 -4.63 -6.62
N LYS A 243 -43.15 -4.57 -7.28
CA LYS A 243 -42.59 -5.74 -7.98
C LYS A 243 -42.13 -6.85 -7.02
N TYR A 244 -41.54 -6.48 -5.88
CA TYR A 244 -41.14 -7.44 -4.84
C TYR A 244 -42.33 -8.15 -4.17
N LEU A 245 -43.47 -7.47 -4.02
CA LEU A 245 -44.70 -8.06 -3.46
C LEU A 245 -45.48 -8.94 -4.44
N ASN A 246 -45.11 -8.94 -5.72
CA ASN A 246 -45.77 -9.72 -6.77
C ASN A 246 -44.88 -10.83 -7.34
N GLU A 247 -43.62 -10.93 -6.90
CA GLU A 247 -42.72 -12.05 -7.21
C GLU A 247 -42.75 -13.06 -6.03
N ASP A 248 -43.94 -13.59 -5.73
CA ASP A 248 -44.11 -14.85 -5.02
C ASP A 248 -43.93 -16.00 -6.04
N GLU A 249 -42.69 -16.30 -6.42
CA GLU A 249 -42.33 -17.61 -6.97
C GLU A 249 -41.15 -18.19 -6.19
N LEU A 250 -41.50 -19.13 -5.32
CA LEU A 250 -40.66 -20.18 -4.74
C LEU A 250 -40.06 -21.09 -5.83
#